data_AF-A0A967I3G1-F1
#
_entry.id   AF-A0A967I3G1-F1
#
_cell.length_a   1.000
_cell.length_b   1.000
_cell.length_c   1.000
_cell.angle_alpha   90.00
_cell.angle_beta   90.00
_cell.angle_gamma   90.00
#
_symmetry.space_group_name_H-M   'P 1'
#
loop_
_entity.id
_entity.type
_entity.pdbx_description
1 polymer ?
#
loop_
_entity_poly.entity_id
_entity_poly.type
_entity_poly.pdbx_seq_one_letter_code
_entity_poly.pdbx_strand_id
1 'polypeptide(L)' 'MSDLGLEDVMKLLGVQTIPGKPWQVERLRKWIERLVESRGEAYVLEHRRDLLKQWEEFSKAKFKTCV' A
#
# COMPACT_ATOMS: atom_id res chain seq x y z
N MET A 1 -11.35 -5.91 -15.11
CA MET A 1 -10.19 -5.62 -14.26
C MET A 1 -10.48 -4.29 -13.61
N SER A 2 -10.81 -4.28 -12.33
CA SER A 2 -11.15 -3.04 -11.62
C SER A 2 -9.85 -2.29 -11.36
N ASP A 3 -9.65 -1.16 -12.04
CA ASP A 3 -8.51 -0.26 -11.82
C ASP A 3 -8.66 0.30 -10.40
N LEU A 4 -7.89 -0.21 -9.45
CA LEU A 4 -8.14 0.09 -8.03
C LEU A 4 -7.61 1.49 -7.77
N GLY A 5 -8.50 2.48 -7.58
CA GLY A 5 -8.12 3.89 -7.46
C GLY A 5 -7.18 4.13 -6.27
N LEU A 6 -6.42 5.22 -6.32
CA LEU A 6 -5.60 5.66 -5.18
C LEU A 6 -6.47 5.84 -3.92
N GLU A 7 -7.67 6.38 -4.11
CA GLU A 7 -8.66 6.60 -3.06
C GLU A 7 -9.19 5.28 -2.48
N ASP A 8 -9.38 4.25 -3.31
CA ASP A 8 -9.77 2.91 -2.83
C ASP A 8 -8.68 2.26 -2.00
N VAL A 9 -7.42 2.38 -2.44
CA VAL A 9 -6.27 1.91 -1.65
C VAL A 9 -6.18 2.64 -0.31
N MET A 10 -6.42 3.95 -0.30
CA MET A 10 -6.47 4.75 0.94
C MET A 10 -7.60 4.30 1.87
N LYS A 11 -8.79 4.04 1.33
CA LYS A 11 -9.93 3.50 2.09
C LYS A 11 -9.65 2.10 2.65
N LEU A 12 -9.10 1.21 1.84
CA LEU A 12 -8.74 -0.17 2.25
C LEU A 12 -7.71 -0.17 3.38
N LEU A 13 -6.70 0.68 3.27
CA LEU A 13 -5.66 0.83 4.29
C LEU A 13 -6.15 1.66 5.50
N GLY A 14 -7.26 2.38 5.37
CA GLY A 14 -7.79 3.26 6.41
C GLY A 14 -6.91 4.47 6.69
N VAL A 15 -6.21 4.99 5.68
CA VAL A 15 -5.30 6.14 5.80
C VAL A 15 -5.79 7.30 4.94
N GLN A 16 -5.72 8.52 5.47
CA GLN A 16 -6.06 9.73 4.69
C GLN A 16 -4.96 10.14 3.73
N THR A 17 -3.70 9.78 4.03
CA THR A 17 -2.55 10.13 3.19
C THR A 17 -1.50 9.04 3.32
N ILE A 18 -0.97 8.60 2.19
CA ILE A 18 0.14 7.66 2.12
C ILE A 18 1.43 8.46 2.11
N PRO A 19 2.30 8.36 3.12
CA PRO A 19 3.60 9.03 3.09
C PRO A 19 4.51 8.39 2.05
N GLY A 20 5.01 9.21 1.11
CA GLY A 20 5.94 8.79 0.08
C GLY A 20 5.93 9.71 -1.15
N LYS A 21 6.94 9.56 -2.00
CA LYS A 21 7.00 10.19 -3.32
C LYS A 21 5.91 9.59 -4.24
N PRO A 22 5.46 10.28 -5.30
CA PRO A 22 4.40 9.79 -6.21
C PRO A 22 4.64 8.36 -6.73
N TRP A 23 5.87 8.05 -7.15
CA TRP A 23 6.26 6.70 -7.61
C TRP A 23 6.18 5.62 -6.53
N GLN A 24 6.34 5.99 -5.25
CA GLN A 24 6.16 5.08 -4.11
C GLN A 24 4.69 4.77 -3.93
N VAL A 25 3.84 5.80 -3.98
CA VAL A 25 2.39 5.64 -3.83
C VAL A 25 1.81 4.80 -4.98
N GLU A 26 2.28 5.00 -6.22
CA GLU A 26 1.91 4.12 -7.35
C GLU A 26 2.35 2.66 -7.14
N ARG A 27 3.52 2.45 -6.52
CA ARG A 27 4.01 1.11 -6.22
C ARG A 27 3.19 0.44 -5.12
N LEU A 28 2.82 1.17 -4.08
CA LEU A 28 1.88 0.70 -3.04
C LEU A 28 0.54 0.34 -3.67
N ARG A 29 0.01 1.22 -4.54
CA ARG A 29 -1.23 1.00 -5.26
C ARG A 29 -1.23 -0.33 -6.02
N LYS A 30 -0.22 -0.55 -6.87
CA LYS A 30 -0.07 -1.82 -7.63
C LYS A 30 0.12 -3.03 -6.73
N TRP A 31 0.78 -2.87 -5.59
CA TRP A 31 0.97 -3.96 -4.64
C TRP A 31 -0.35 -4.37 -3.98
N ILE A 32 -1.14 -3.40 -3.52
CA ILE A 32 -2.47 -3.64 -2.94
C ILE A 32 -3.43 -4.19 -3.98
N GLU A 33 -3.45 -3.64 -5.20
CA GLU A 33 -4.25 -4.14 -6.31
C GLU A 33 -3.99 -5.63 -6.57
N ARG A 34 -2.73 -6.04 -6.71
CA ARG A 34 -2.36 -7.46 -6.85
C ARG A 34 -2.76 -8.31 -5.65
N LEU A 35 -2.68 -7.75 -4.45
CA LEU A 35 -3.08 -8.44 -3.23
C LEU A 35 -4.60 -8.70 -3.22
N VAL A 36 -5.38 -7.70 -3.61
CA VAL A 36 -6.83 -7.79 -3.78
C VAL A 36 -7.18 -8.80 -4.87
N GLU A 37 -6.53 -8.75 -6.02
CA GLU A 37 -6.77 -9.72 -7.10
C GLU A 37 -6.42 -11.15 -6.69
N SER A 38 -5.36 -11.34 -5.89
CA SER A 38 -4.89 -12.67 -5.49
C SER A 38 -5.61 -13.26 -4.27
N ARG A 39 -6.05 -12.42 -3.31
CA ARG A 39 -6.60 -12.88 -2.02
C ARG A 39 -7.97 -12.30 -1.68
N GLY A 40 -8.44 -11.31 -2.44
CA GLY A 40 -9.66 -10.58 -2.18
C GLY A 40 -9.48 -9.38 -1.26
N GLU A 41 -10.43 -8.45 -1.32
CA GLU A 41 -10.44 -7.23 -0.49
C GLU A 41 -10.54 -7.54 1.01
N ALA A 42 -11.25 -8.60 1.39
CA ALA A 42 -11.40 -9.02 2.78
C ALA A 42 -10.04 -9.28 3.45
N TYR A 43 -9.12 -9.93 2.73
CA TYR A 43 -7.77 -10.18 3.22
C TYR A 43 -7.00 -8.87 3.48
N VAL A 44 -7.14 -7.88 2.59
CA VAL A 44 -6.49 -6.56 2.76
C VAL A 44 -7.05 -5.84 3.99
N LEU A 45 -8.37 -5.92 4.21
CA LEU A 45 -9.02 -5.31 5.37
C LEU A 45 -8.59 -5.96 6.69
N GLU A 46 -8.51 -7.30 6.73
CA GLU A 46 -8.06 -8.05 7.91
C GLU A 46 -6.58 -7.80 8.21
N HIS A 47 -5.73 -7.75 7.19
CA HIS A 47 -4.28 -7.58 7.33
C HIS A 47 -3.78 -6.14 7.16
N ARG A 48 -4.67 -5.13 7.14
CA ARG A 48 -4.33 -3.73 6.88
C ARG A 48 -3.19 -3.19 7.75
N ARG A 49 -3.12 -3.59 9.03
CA ARG A 49 -2.09 -3.14 9.97
C ARG A 49 -0.71 -3.68 9.58
N ASP A 50 -0.63 -4.96 9.22
CA ASP A 50 0.60 -5.58 8.73
C ASP A 50 1.03 -5.00 7.40
N LEU A 51 0.09 -4.75 6.48
CA LEU A 51 0.38 -4.14 5.18
C LEU A 51 0.93 -2.72 5.33
N LEU A 52 0.34 -1.91 6.23
CA LEU A 52 0.86 -0.59 6.56
C LEU A 52 2.24 -0.65 7.20
N LYS A 53 2.47 -1.59 8.11
CA LYS A 53 3.78 -1.79 8.72
C LYS A 53 4.83 -2.19 7.69
N GLN A 54 4.52 -3.14 6.81
CA GLN A 54 5.39 -3.52 5.69
C GLN A 54 5.65 -2.35 4.75
N TRP A 55 4.63 -1.52 4.49
CA TRP A 55 4.79 -0.32 3.69
C TRP A 55 5.72 0.70 4.35
N GLU A 56 5.54 0.97 5.64
CA GLU A 56 6.41 1.86 6.41
C GLU A 56 7.84 1.33 6.46
N GLU A 57 8.03 0.03 6.67
CA GLU A 57 9.35 -0.61 6.64
C GLU A 57 9.98 -0.52 5.25
N PHE A 58 9.23 -0.78 4.17
CA PHE A 58 9.72 -0.63 2.81
C PHE A 58 10.09 0.82 2.47
N SER A 59 9.25 1.77 2.92
CA SER A 59 9.47 3.20 2.74
C SER A 59 10.67 3.71 3.56
N LYS A 60 10.89 3.21 4.79
CA LYS A 60 12.03 3.59 5.65
C LYS A 60 13.33 2.87 5.26
N ALA A 61 13.29 1.58 4.93
CA ALA A 61 14.46 0.76 4.61
C ALA A 61 15.13 1.20 3.31
N LYS A 62 14.36 1.64 2.30
CA LYS A 62 14.92 2.21 1.07
C LYS A 62 15.49 3.63 1.20
N PHE A 63 15.37 4.25 2.37
CA PHE A 63 15.94 5.57 2.66
C PHE A 63 17.10 5.53 3.67
N LYS A 64 17.52 4.35 4.13
CA LYS A 64 18.74 4.16 4.94
C LYS A 64 20.00 3.87 4.11
N THR A 65 20.00 4.21 2.83
CA THR A 65 21.23 4.18 2.01
C THR A 65 21.45 5.54 1.36
N CYS A 66 21.92 6.47 2.18
CA CYS A 66 22.78 7.60 1.82
C CYS A 66 23.43 8.07 3.14
N VAL A 67 24.40 7.31 3.63
CA VAL A 67 25.51 7.85 4.42
C VAL A 67 26.76 7.67 3.57
#